data_AF-A0A9P5THU8-F1
#
_entry.id   AF-A0A9P5THU8-F1
#
_cell.length_a   1.000
_cell.length_b   1.000
_cell.length_c   1.000
_cell.angle_alpha   90.00
_cell.angle_beta   90.00
_cell.angle_gamma   90.00
#
_symmetry.space_group_name_H-M   'P 1'
#
loop_
_entity.id
_entity.type
_entity.pdbx_description
1 polymer ?
#
loop_
_entity_poly.entity_id
_entity_poly.type
_entity_poly.pdbx_seq_one_letter_code
_entity_poly.pdbx_strand_id
1 'polypeptide(L)'
;SATIIYIALALFGANFPAKADIIAFTSDHCDGDEGENVPCSNECINFNLCHSFEVVAQGTHCVVAFQDSRCSIPVGVILNSGGGQCSNVNTGTTILSLRCSPNSIC
;
A
#
# COMPACT_ATOMS: atom_id res chain seq x y z
N SER A 1 12.31 28.33 -50.74
CA SER A 1 11.42 27.67 -49.79
C SER A 1 11.71 26.18 -49.72
N ALA A 2 12.20 25.68 -48.60
CA ALA A 2 12.21 24.25 -48.26
C ALA A 2 12.33 24.12 -46.74
N THR A 3 11.24 23.71 -46.11
CA THR A 3 11.11 23.48 -44.67
C THR A 3 11.48 22.03 -44.39
N ILE A 4 12.42 21.76 -43.48
CA ILE A 4 12.73 20.39 -43.01
C ILE A 4 12.41 20.32 -41.51
N ILE A 5 11.53 19.38 -41.20
CA ILE A 5 10.86 19.16 -39.91
C ILE A 5 11.79 18.36 -38.99
N TYR A 6 11.93 18.82 -37.73
CA TYR A 6 12.61 18.10 -36.66
C TYR A 6 11.70 16.98 -36.12
N ILE A 7 12.17 15.74 -36.12
CA ILE A 7 11.49 14.63 -35.44
C ILE A 7 12.32 14.29 -34.21
N ALA A 8 11.88 14.77 -33.04
CA ALA A 8 12.39 14.33 -31.75
C ALA A 8 11.56 13.11 -31.30
N LEU A 9 12.16 11.91 -31.31
CA LEU A 9 11.58 10.75 -30.65
C LEU A 9 11.82 10.87 -29.13
N ALA A 10 10.78 11.28 -28.40
CA ALA A 10 10.75 11.12 -26.95
C ALA A 10 10.20 9.72 -26.62
N LEU A 11 11.06 8.82 -26.17
CA LEU A 11 10.68 7.54 -25.58
C LEU A 11 10.15 7.79 -24.16
N PHE A 12 8.89 8.21 -24.04
CA PHE A 12 8.12 8.09 -22.80
C PHE A 12 7.31 6.81 -22.87
N GLY A 13 7.62 5.80 -22.03
CA GLY A 13 6.76 4.63 -21.96
C GLY A 13 7.36 3.40 -21.30
N ALA A 14 7.40 3.40 -19.98
CA ALA A 14 7.00 2.24 -19.19
C ALA A 14 6.46 2.73 -17.85
N ASN A 15 5.22 3.25 -17.86
CA ASN A 15 4.40 3.25 -16.65
C ASN A 15 4.13 1.78 -16.32
N PHE A 16 4.97 1.18 -15.47
CA PHE A 16 4.56 -0.03 -14.78
C PHE A 16 3.26 0.32 -14.04
N PRO A 17 2.21 -0.49 -14.10
CA PRO A 17 1.08 -0.29 -13.22
C PRO A 17 1.62 -0.48 -11.80
N ALA A 18 1.91 0.62 -11.12
CA ALA A 18 1.92 0.67 -9.68
C ALA A 18 0.47 0.38 -9.30
N LYS A 19 0.16 -0.92 -9.20
CA LYS A 19 -1.14 -1.41 -8.79
C LYS A 19 -1.27 -0.91 -7.37
N ALA A 20 -2.03 0.16 -7.22
CA ALA A 20 -2.33 0.74 -5.94
C ALA A 20 -3.20 -0.32 -5.24
N ASP A 21 -2.59 -0.97 -4.25
CA ASP A 21 -3.02 -2.28 -3.78
C ASP A 21 -3.47 -2.21 -2.33
N ILE A 22 -3.02 -1.25 -1.52
CA ILE A 22 -3.40 -1.14 -0.11
C ILE A 22 -3.84 0.29 0.22
N ILE A 23 -4.97 0.40 0.93
CA ILE A 23 -5.57 1.65 1.40
C ILE A 23 -5.74 1.53 2.91
N ALA A 24 -5.29 2.54 3.66
CA ALA A 24 -5.50 2.64 5.10
C ALA A 24 -6.68 3.57 5.41
N PHE A 25 -7.39 3.33 6.51
CA PHE A 25 -8.59 4.07 6.90
C PHE A 25 -8.51 4.51 8.37
N THR A 26 -9.10 5.66 8.67
CA THR A 26 -9.16 6.22 10.03
C THR A 26 -10.17 5.52 10.95
N SER A 27 -11.04 4.65 10.42
CA SER A 27 -11.98 3.85 11.21
C SER A 27 -11.52 2.39 11.36
N ASP A 28 -12.23 1.63 12.20
CA ASP A 28 -11.96 0.21 12.41
C ASP A 28 -12.50 -0.71 11.31
N HIS A 29 -13.37 -0.22 10.43
CA HIS A 29 -14.16 -1.03 9.49
C HIS A 29 -14.02 -0.61 8.01
N CYS A 30 -12.95 0.10 7.66
CA CYS A 30 -12.69 0.61 6.31
C CYS A 30 -13.85 1.45 5.73
N ASP A 31 -14.54 2.19 6.60
CA ASP A 31 -15.67 3.07 6.29
C ASP A 31 -15.44 4.53 6.72
N GLY A 32 -14.23 4.81 7.25
CA GLY A 32 -13.76 6.15 7.60
C GLY A 32 -13.05 6.83 6.44
N ASP A 33 -12.29 7.89 6.77
CA ASP A 33 -11.51 8.63 5.77
C ASP A 33 -10.41 7.73 5.18
N GLU A 34 -10.39 7.64 3.85
CA GLU A 34 -9.38 6.94 3.07
C GLU A 34 -8.04 7.69 3.09
N GLY A 35 -6.97 6.96 3.37
CA GLY A 35 -5.60 7.40 3.12
C GLY A 35 -5.20 7.27 1.65
N GLU A 36 -3.91 7.46 1.38
CA GLU A 36 -3.38 7.25 0.02
C GLU A 36 -3.47 5.77 -0.37
N ASN A 37 -3.89 5.51 -1.61
CA ASN A 37 -3.81 4.18 -2.20
C ASN A 37 -2.37 3.96 -2.72
N VAL A 38 -1.64 3.05 -2.08
CA VAL A 38 -0.21 2.82 -2.33
C VAL A 38 0.07 1.38 -2.79
N PRO A 39 1.19 1.12 -3.46
CA PRO A 39 1.54 -0.23 -3.89
C PRO A 39 1.86 -1.16 -2.71
N CYS A 40 1.41 -2.41 -2.81
CA CYS A 40 1.76 -3.49 -1.89
C CYS A 40 3.08 -4.16 -2.34
N SER A 41 4.20 -3.44 -2.22
CA SER A 41 5.50 -3.78 -2.84
C SER A 41 6.64 -4.02 -1.85
N ASN A 42 6.33 -4.32 -0.59
CA ASN A 42 7.26 -4.38 0.55
C ASN A 42 7.87 -3.03 0.96
N GLU A 43 7.28 -1.93 0.51
CA GLU A 43 7.65 -0.60 1.00
C GLU A 43 7.01 -0.29 2.35
N CYS A 44 7.61 0.66 3.08
CA CYS A 44 7.09 1.12 4.35
C CYS A 44 5.99 2.17 4.13
N ILE A 45 4.81 1.86 4.60
CA ILE A 45 3.58 2.63 4.36
C ILE A 45 3.22 3.35 5.65
N ASN A 46 2.91 4.64 5.54
CA ASN A 46 2.42 5.42 6.68
C ASN A 46 1.04 4.91 7.10
N PHE A 47 0.88 4.63 8.40
CA PHE A 47 -0.38 4.18 9.00
C PHE A 47 -0.78 5.02 10.21
N ASN A 48 -0.09 6.16 10.42
CA ASN A 48 -0.38 7.03 11.54
C ASN A 48 -1.84 7.52 11.49
N LEU A 49 -2.53 7.47 12.63
CA LEU A 49 -3.96 7.82 12.79
C LEU A 49 -4.94 6.89 12.05
N CYS A 50 -4.46 5.83 11.40
CA CYS A 50 -5.30 4.81 10.77
C CYS A 50 -5.50 3.62 11.73
N HIS A 51 -6.60 2.90 11.53
CA HIS A 51 -6.99 1.76 12.38
C HIS A 51 -7.34 0.51 11.58
N SER A 52 -7.66 0.66 10.30
CA SER A 52 -7.87 -0.48 9.40
C SER A 52 -7.22 -0.26 8.04
N PHE A 53 -7.08 -1.33 7.28
CA PHE A 53 -6.67 -1.27 5.87
C PHE A 53 -7.45 -2.30 5.05
N GLU A 54 -7.50 -2.08 3.74
CA GLU A 54 -7.89 -3.10 2.78
C GLU A 54 -6.78 -3.29 1.74
N VAL A 55 -6.71 -4.50 1.18
CA VAL A 55 -5.88 -4.75 0.00
C VAL A 55 -6.81 -4.96 -1.20
N VAL A 56 -6.80 -4.04 -2.17
CA VAL A 56 -7.67 -4.03 -3.35
C VAL A 56 -7.26 -5.13 -4.34
N ALA A 57 -5.95 -5.41 -4.44
CA ALA A 57 -5.47 -6.53 -5.24
C ALA A 57 -6.07 -7.86 -4.80
N GLN A 58 -6.36 -8.74 -5.76
CA GLN A 58 -6.75 -10.12 -5.48
C GLN A 58 -5.54 -10.96 -5.05
N GLY A 59 -5.77 -11.93 -4.17
CA GLY A 59 -4.76 -12.87 -3.69
C GLY A 59 -4.44 -12.68 -2.22
N THR A 60 -3.72 -13.63 -1.60
CA THR A 60 -3.32 -13.49 -0.20
C THR A 60 -2.06 -12.65 -0.08
N HIS A 61 -2.12 -11.61 0.76
CA HIS A 61 -1.07 -10.66 1.05
C HIS A 61 -0.65 -10.76 2.52
N CYS A 62 0.65 -10.64 2.78
CA CYS A 62 1.16 -10.44 4.12
C CYS A 62 1.31 -8.94 4.41
N VAL A 63 0.73 -8.48 5.52
CA VAL A 63 0.93 -7.13 6.04
C VAL A 63 1.55 -7.22 7.44
N VAL A 64 2.70 -6.57 7.61
CA VAL A 64 3.39 -6.46 8.89
C VAL A 64 3.12 -5.09 9.47
N ALA A 65 2.68 -5.04 10.74
CA ALA A 65 2.45 -3.80 11.47
C ALA A 65 3.65 -3.45 12.34
N PHE A 66 3.99 -2.16 12.40
CA PHE A 66 5.15 -1.66 13.13
C PHE A 66 4.77 -0.53 14.07
N GLN A 67 5.38 -0.52 15.26
CA GLN A 67 5.14 0.54 16.26
C GLN A 67 5.86 1.85 15.93
N ASP A 68 6.84 1.82 15.03
CA ASP A 68 7.59 2.99 14.57
C ASP A 68 7.21 3.36 13.12
N SER A 69 7.53 4.58 12.70
CA SER A 69 7.20 5.06 11.34
C SER A 69 8.18 4.61 10.26
N ARG A 70 9.24 3.87 10.62
CA ARG A 70 10.31 3.44 9.70
C ARG A 70 10.33 1.92 9.49
N CYS A 71 9.24 1.23 9.82
CA CYS A 71 9.11 -0.22 9.69
C CYS A 71 10.28 -1.01 10.30
N SER A 72 10.78 -0.59 11.46
CA SER A 72 11.95 -1.18 12.10
C SER A 72 11.60 -2.11 13.27
N ILE A 73 10.46 -1.87 13.93
CA ILE A 73 10.05 -2.63 15.12
C ILE A 73 8.68 -3.29 14.86
N PRO A 74 8.65 -4.56 14.39
CA PRO A 74 7.42 -5.25 14.07
C PRO A 74 6.67 -5.64 15.34
N VAL A 75 5.34 -5.57 15.29
CA VAL A 75 4.47 -5.92 16.42
C VAL A 75 3.34 -6.88 16.04
N GLY A 76 3.11 -7.12 14.75
CA GLY A 76 2.10 -8.06 14.29
C GLY A 76 2.21 -8.38 12.80
N VAL A 77 1.62 -9.52 12.43
CA VAL A 77 1.51 -9.99 11.05
C VAL A 77 0.04 -10.30 10.78
N ILE A 78 -0.45 -9.85 9.62
CA ILE A 78 -1.84 -9.98 9.20
C ILE A 78 -1.82 -10.56 7.79
N LEU A 79 -2.53 -11.67 7.59
CA LEU A 79 -2.79 -12.20 6.25
C LEU A 79 -4.13 -11.65 5.76
N ASN A 80 -4.09 -10.88 4.68
CA ASN A 80 -5.27 -10.30 4.05
C ASN A 80 -5.54 -11.05 2.73
N SER A 81 -6.78 -11.47 2.47
CA SER A 81 -7.13 -12.25 1.27
C SER A 81 -7.28 -11.41 0.00
N GLY A 82 -7.05 -10.10 0.09
CA GLY A 82 -7.19 -9.17 -1.02
C GLY A 82 -8.65 -8.87 -1.35
N GLY A 83 -8.88 -8.31 -2.53
CA GLY A 83 -10.19 -8.06 -3.10
C GLY A 83 -11.05 -7.04 -2.34
N GLY A 84 -10.42 -6.11 -1.62
CA GLY A 84 -11.11 -5.12 -0.78
C GLY A 84 -11.55 -5.68 0.58
N GLN A 85 -10.96 -6.80 1.03
CA GLN A 85 -11.24 -7.31 2.37
C GLN A 85 -10.64 -6.36 3.41
N CYS A 86 -11.50 -5.76 4.24
CA CYS A 86 -11.06 -4.93 5.36
C CYS A 86 -10.36 -5.76 6.44
N SER A 87 -9.32 -5.19 7.04
CA SER A 87 -8.58 -5.71 8.18
C SER A 87 -8.39 -4.63 9.23
N ASN A 88 -9.00 -4.83 10.40
CA ASN A 88 -8.73 -4.01 11.57
C ASN A 88 -7.36 -4.34 12.17
N VAL A 89 -6.59 -3.30 12.54
CA VAL A 89 -5.26 -3.44 13.12
C VAL A 89 -5.33 -3.12 14.62
N ASN A 90 -5.54 -4.15 15.43
CA ASN A 90 -5.55 -4.04 16.89
C ASN A 90 -4.48 -4.94 17.51
N THR A 91 -3.28 -4.39 17.69
CA THR A 91 -2.12 -5.09 18.24
C THR A 91 -1.90 -4.80 19.73
N GLY A 92 -2.76 -3.98 20.36
CA GLY A 92 -2.59 -3.53 21.75
C GLY A 92 -1.52 -2.45 21.94
N THR A 93 -0.93 -1.93 20.86
CA THR A 93 0.02 -0.80 20.87
C THR A 93 -0.27 0.16 19.73
N THR A 94 0.32 1.35 19.76
CA THR A 94 0.24 2.31 18.66
C THR A 94 0.98 1.75 17.45
N ILE A 95 0.31 1.74 16.30
CA ILE A 95 0.89 1.42 14.99
C ILE A 95 1.13 2.71 14.23
N LEU A 96 2.32 2.86 13.66
CA LEU A 96 2.69 4.05 12.89
C LEU A 96 2.98 3.74 11.43
N SER A 97 3.28 2.47 11.11
CA SER A 97 3.52 2.06 9.74
C SER A 97 3.16 0.59 9.48
N LEU A 98 2.93 0.29 8.21
CA LEU A 98 2.71 -1.06 7.69
C LEU A 98 3.77 -1.39 6.62
N ARG A 99 4.04 -2.68 6.41
CA ARG A 99 4.72 -3.18 5.20
C ARG A 99 3.88 -4.26 4.57
N CYS A 100 3.50 -4.08 3.31
CA CYS A 100 2.63 -4.99 2.58
C CYS A 100 3.43 -5.77 1.53
N SER A 101 3.38 -7.10 1.58
CA SER A 101 3.95 -8.00 0.58
C SER A 101 2.90 -8.37 -0.48
N PRO A 102 3.25 -8.41 -1.77
CA PRO A 102 2.31 -8.77 -2.84
C PRO A 102 1.89 -10.25 -2.81
N ASN A 103 2.35 -11.03 -1.84
CA ASN A 103 2.02 -12.43 -1.63
C ASN A 103 1.99 -12.75 -0.12
N SER A 104 1.77 -14.02 0.23
CA SER A 104 1.62 -14.47 1.63
C SER A 104 2.94 -14.55 2.42
N ILE A 105 4.08 -14.15 1.85
CA ILE A 105 5.39 -14.21 2.49
C ILE A 105 5.77 -12.82 3.02
N CYS A 106 6.20 -12.78 4.29
CA CYS A 106 6.73 -11.62 5.00
C CYS A 106 8.26 -11.78 5.20
#